data_AF-U2R933-F1
#
_entry.id   AF-U2R933-F1
#
_cell.length_a   1.000
_cell.length_b   1.000
_cell.length_c   1.000
_cell.angle_alpha   90.00
_cell.angle_beta   90.00
_cell.angle_gamma   90.00
#
_symmetry.space_group_name_H-M   'P 1'
#
loop_
_entity.id
_entity.type
_entity.pdbx_description
1 polymer ?
#
loop_
_entity_poly.entity_id
_entity_poly.type
_entity_poly.pdbx_seq_one_letter_code
_entity_poly.pdbx_strand_id
1 'polypeptide(L)'
;MSLYIAKGKRMKKILTTFLISVLTILGVSYPVHAQSDSSTFEVEEIQREDQPITNVDENGNVTFIDADAMEEEISSTPMVMANDTSSRSIDVGVVNFRTKSSANENTLYVEDSTNKQGYLNGYAASDGAFLGYNSDYSKVKFKIAGVIGWVDSNQVSIVDYNSVSSVSYYVVNSGVLYHVTTNNIYQSNYASKVMIGYNPGYLQENVPYYSYDGHYFYTSYQTMINDYRAGSYTSSVNSNDPYFNYFQYLPHRSKTAHTTSDFDNLTNSKANGKLNGLGSYFIEYQNQYGTNAALMYGVAVLESGWGTSNIAKTKNNLFGHGAVDSNPYYGANGYDTPADSILYHSKIFISEGYCDPLDYNGRYFGSHLGDKASGINVKYASDPYWGEKAASIVWQLNGTSQNDDYSRYTIGIKTKGINIEVHRDPTLSSTTLYQSGSADYYPMILLAETQGDNVSGNNIWYKIQSDPTLDASRSQIVQDQGEYDFNNFYGYINSHNMFKIIQGSNSWFHDVYTTDWF
;
A
#
# COMPACT_ATOMS: atom_id res chain seq x y z
N MET A 1 36.44 -40.99 -72.18
CA MET A 1 35.19 -40.93 -72.97
C MET A 1 34.49 -42.27 -72.82
N SER A 2 33.18 -42.24 -72.56
CA SER A 2 32.23 -43.35 -72.35
C SER A 2 32.11 -43.98 -70.95
N LEU A 3 31.04 -43.54 -70.27
CA LEU A 3 30.22 -44.27 -69.30
C LEU A 3 29.76 -45.62 -69.86
N TYR A 4 29.44 -46.60 -69.00
CA TYR A 4 28.08 -47.20 -68.91
C TYR A 4 27.94 -48.20 -67.73
N ILE A 5 26.93 -47.91 -66.90
CA ILE A 5 26.02 -48.72 -66.04
C ILE A 5 26.39 -50.19 -65.71
N ALA A 6 26.30 -50.54 -64.41
CA ALA A 6 26.03 -51.91 -63.95
C ALA A 6 24.95 -51.94 -62.84
N LYS A 7 23.91 -52.76 -63.05
CA LYS A 7 22.85 -53.11 -62.09
C LYS A 7 23.25 -54.35 -61.26
N GLY A 8 23.11 -54.24 -59.93
CA GLY A 8 22.43 -55.20 -59.03
C GLY A 8 23.08 -56.53 -58.61
N LYS A 9 23.14 -56.77 -57.28
CA LYS A 9 22.75 -58.06 -56.65
C LYS A 9 22.66 -58.05 -55.10
N ARG A 10 21.50 -58.52 -54.61
CA ARG A 10 21.19 -59.42 -53.46
C ARG A 10 21.56 -59.08 -51.99
N MET A 11 20.48 -58.83 -51.22
CA MET A 11 20.03 -59.43 -49.93
C MET A 11 21.05 -59.91 -48.88
N LYS A 12 20.90 -59.39 -47.65
CA LYS A 12 20.86 -60.16 -46.39
C LYS A 12 19.84 -59.55 -45.42
N LYS A 13 19.04 -60.42 -44.80
CA LYS A 13 17.98 -60.17 -43.80
C LYS A 13 18.58 -59.62 -42.49
N ILE A 14 17.98 -58.59 -41.90
CA ILE A 14 18.10 -58.27 -40.47
C ILE A 14 16.70 -58.05 -39.87
N LEU A 15 16.61 -58.56 -38.65
CA LEU A 15 15.47 -58.88 -37.80
C LEU A 15 14.76 -57.63 -37.24
N THR A 16 13.46 -57.81 -37.03
CA THR A 16 12.44 -56.93 -36.44
C THR A 16 12.80 -56.39 -35.05
N THR A 17 12.60 -55.10 -34.79
CA THR A 17 12.15 -54.58 -33.47
C THR A 17 11.36 -53.29 -33.69
N PHE A 18 10.06 -53.35 -33.38
CA PHE A 18 9.14 -52.22 -33.34
C PHE A 18 9.34 -51.53 -31.98
N LEU A 19 9.84 -50.29 -31.97
CA LEU A 19 9.87 -49.46 -30.77
C LEU A 19 8.78 -48.39 -30.93
N ILE A 20 7.71 -48.59 -30.16
CA ILE A 20 6.64 -47.63 -29.95
C ILE A 20 7.24 -46.49 -29.12
N SER A 21 7.47 -45.34 -29.74
CA SER A 21 7.81 -44.10 -29.04
C SER A 21 6.55 -43.53 -28.40
N VAL A 22 6.37 -43.81 -27.10
CA VAL A 22 5.44 -43.10 -26.22
C VAL A 22 5.95 -41.66 -26.10
N LEU A 23 5.21 -40.71 -26.65
CA LEU A 23 5.40 -39.29 -26.36
C LEU A 23 4.93 -39.04 -24.92
N THR A 24 5.84 -39.15 -23.95
CA THR A 24 5.65 -38.54 -22.65
C THR A 24 5.82 -37.03 -22.83
N ILE A 25 4.70 -36.30 -22.83
CA ILE A 25 4.69 -34.86 -22.61
C ILE A 25 5.11 -34.67 -21.16
N LEU A 26 6.42 -34.50 -20.95
CA LEU A 26 6.93 -33.91 -19.72
C LEU A 26 6.52 -32.44 -19.76
N GLY A 27 5.46 -32.10 -19.03
CA GLY A 27 5.15 -30.73 -18.69
C GLY A 27 6.34 -30.18 -17.91
N VAL A 28 7.19 -29.43 -18.59
CA VAL A 28 8.22 -28.63 -17.93
C VAL A 28 7.47 -27.45 -17.31
N SER A 29 7.01 -27.62 -16.08
CA SER A 29 6.66 -26.51 -15.22
C SER A 29 7.92 -25.67 -15.05
N TYR A 30 7.99 -24.54 -15.75
CA TYR A 30 8.94 -23.50 -15.42
C TYR A 30 8.67 -23.13 -13.95
N PRO A 31 9.65 -23.23 -13.05
CA PRO A 31 9.48 -22.60 -11.75
C PRO A 31 9.27 -21.11 -12.03
N VAL A 32 8.15 -20.57 -11.54
CA VAL A 32 8.02 -19.14 -11.29
C VAL A 32 9.25 -18.81 -10.47
N HIS A 33 10.24 -18.18 -11.11
CA HIS A 33 11.42 -17.76 -10.39
C HIS A 33 10.91 -16.75 -9.38
N ALA A 34 11.03 -17.10 -8.10
CA ALA A 34 11.14 -16.08 -7.07
C ALA A 34 12.21 -15.12 -7.59
N GLN A 35 11.79 -13.91 -7.96
CA GLN A 35 12.74 -12.84 -8.14
C GLN A 35 13.51 -12.81 -6.82
N SER A 36 14.80 -13.12 -6.88
CA SER A 36 15.67 -12.86 -5.75
C SER A 36 15.41 -11.42 -5.33
N ASP A 37 15.27 -11.15 -4.04
CA ASP A 37 15.19 -9.82 -3.42
C ASP A 37 16.47 -8.98 -3.68
N SER A 38 17.13 -9.17 -4.83
CA SER A 38 18.36 -8.56 -5.28
C SER A 38 18.14 -7.48 -6.36
N SER A 39 16.90 -7.09 -6.66
CA SER A 39 16.70 -5.76 -7.24
C SER A 39 17.08 -4.77 -6.15
N THR A 40 18.22 -4.10 -6.34
CA THR A 40 18.65 -3.00 -5.48
C THR A 40 17.51 -1.99 -5.44
N PHE A 41 16.84 -1.92 -4.29
CA PHE A 41 15.83 -0.91 -4.05
C PHE A 41 16.51 0.46 -4.02
N GLU A 42 16.25 1.30 -5.03
CA GLU A 42 16.67 2.69 -4.98
C GLU A 42 15.66 3.46 -4.13
N VAL A 43 16.06 3.81 -2.90
CA VAL A 43 15.35 4.77 -2.06
C VAL A 43 15.48 6.17 -2.65
N GLU A 44 14.41 6.95 -2.57
CA GLU A 44 14.45 8.36 -2.94
C GLU A 44 15.07 9.18 -1.79
N GLU A 45 16.36 9.50 -1.90
CA GLU A 45 17.04 10.42 -0.96
C GLU A 45 16.44 11.83 -0.99
N ILE A 46 15.88 12.22 -2.14
CA ILE A 46 15.35 13.55 -2.39
C ILE A 46 13.84 13.48 -2.61
N GLN A 47 13.10 14.38 -1.96
CA GLN A 47 11.69 14.59 -2.22
C GLN A 47 11.49 15.04 -3.66
N ARG A 48 10.61 14.36 -4.38
CA ARG A 48 10.28 14.74 -5.76
C ARG A 48 9.56 16.10 -5.76
N GLU A 49 10.07 17.04 -6.56
CA GLU A 49 9.51 18.39 -6.68
C GLU A 49 8.05 18.39 -7.16
N ASP A 50 7.68 17.37 -7.93
CA ASP A 50 6.35 17.20 -8.48
C ASP A 50 5.37 16.48 -7.55
N GLN A 51 5.84 16.06 -6.38
CA GLN A 51 5.03 15.47 -5.32
C GLN A 51 5.20 16.27 -4.01
N PRO A 52 4.61 17.47 -3.92
CA PRO A 52 4.75 18.31 -2.72
C PRO A 52 4.09 17.66 -1.51
N ILE A 53 4.65 17.90 -0.33
CA ILE A 53 4.08 17.42 0.93
C ILE A 53 2.77 18.19 1.23
N THR A 54 1.74 17.45 1.61
CA THR A 54 0.40 17.99 1.87
C THR A 54 -0.10 17.66 3.26
N ASN A 55 -0.95 18.55 3.77
CA ASN A 55 -1.77 18.36 4.96
C ASN A 55 -3.24 18.25 4.56
N VAL A 56 -4.00 17.52 5.38
CA VAL A 56 -5.45 17.34 5.19
C VAL A 56 -6.18 17.58 6.51
N ASP A 57 -7.21 18.41 6.48
CA ASP A 57 -8.08 18.66 7.63
C ASP A 57 -9.29 17.72 7.68
N GLU A 58 -10.09 17.81 8.75
CA GLU A 58 -11.23 16.91 8.98
C GLU A 58 -12.35 17.05 7.95
N ASN A 59 -12.33 18.13 7.17
CA ASN A 59 -13.27 18.41 6.09
C ASN A 59 -12.70 17.97 4.74
N GLY A 60 -11.50 17.40 4.68
CA GLY A 60 -10.82 17.02 3.44
C GLY A 60 -10.26 18.20 2.65
N ASN A 61 -10.05 19.36 3.28
CA ASN A 61 -9.33 20.44 2.62
C ASN A 61 -7.85 20.07 2.56
N VAL A 62 -7.25 20.21 1.38
CA VAL A 62 -5.84 19.88 1.12
C VAL A 62 -5.04 21.17 1.07
N THR A 63 -3.96 21.24 1.85
CA THR A 63 -3.03 22.37 1.86
C THR A 63 -1.61 21.87 1.66
N PHE A 64 -0.83 22.55 0.83
CA PHE A 64 0.60 22.28 0.66
C PHE A 64 1.37 22.89 1.83
N ILE A 65 2.40 22.21 2.31
CA ILE A 65 3.26 22.78 3.36
C ILE A 65 4.01 24.01 2.84
N ASP A 66 4.25 24.97 3.72
CA ASP A 66 5.16 26.09 3.46
C ASP A 66 6.58 25.65 3.85
N ALA A 67 7.30 25.09 2.88
CA ALA A 67 8.65 24.55 3.09
C ALA A 67 9.60 25.63 3.63
N ASP A 68 9.60 26.83 3.05
CA ASP A 68 10.48 27.93 3.44
C ASP A 68 10.25 28.32 4.92
N ALA A 69 9.00 28.48 5.33
CA ALA A 69 8.66 28.81 6.72
C ALA A 69 9.07 27.68 7.68
N MET A 70 8.88 26.43 7.27
CA MET A 70 9.26 25.27 8.08
C MET A 70 10.78 25.08 8.18
N GLU A 71 11.53 25.39 7.13
CA GLU A 71 13.00 25.35 7.09
C GLU A 71 13.59 26.45 7.98
N GLU A 72 13.02 27.67 7.93
CA GLU A 72 13.40 28.78 8.81
C GLU A 72 13.20 28.40 10.29
N GLU A 73 12.06 27.78 10.61
CA GLU A 73 11.77 27.29 11.96
C GLU A 73 12.83 26.29 12.46
N ILE A 74 13.19 25.29 11.65
CA ILE A 74 14.22 24.30 12.02
C ILE A 74 15.56 24.98 12.24
N SER A 75 15.94 25.93 11.37
CA SER A 75 17.22 26.63 11.47
C SER A 75 17.38 27.39 12.80
N SER A 76 16.26 27.76 13.43
CA SER A 76 16.20 28.47 14.70
C SER A 76 16.06 27.55 15.92
N THR A 77 15.84 26.24 15.73
CA THR A 77 15.58 25.28 16.80
C THR A 77 16.87 24.53 17.18
N PRO A 78 17.42 24.68 18.40
CA PRO A 78 18.56 23.89 18.83
C PRO A 78 18.17 22.40 18.92
N MET A 79 18.81 21.56 18.12
CA MET A 79 18.53 20.12 18.10
C MET A 79 19.71 19.30 18.63
N VAL A 80 19.44 18.39 19.55
CA VAL A 80 20.41 17.40 20.03
C VAL A 80 20.19 16.10 19.24
N MET A 81 21.17 15.75 18.41
CA MET A 81 21.08 14.52 17.60
C MET A 81 21.16 13.27 18.47
N ALA A 82 20.61 12.17 17.98
CA ALA A 82 20.49 10.94 18.75
C ALA A 82 21.84 10.29 19.11
N ASN A 83 22.93 10.65 18.42
CA ASN A 83 24.28 10.19 18.72
C ASN A 83 24.93 10.89 19.94
N ASP A 84 24.36 12.01 20.41
CA ASP A 84 24.80 12.69 21.61
C ASP A 84 24.63 11.80 22.86
N THR A 85 25.57 11.90 23.80
CA THR A 85 25.54 11.10 25.03
C THR A 85 24.36 11.39 25.93
N SER A 86 23.81 12.61 25.92
CA SER A 86 22.66 13.01 26.74
C SER A 86 21.39 12.25 26.34
N SER A 87 21.20 12.01 25.04
CA SER A 87 20.06 11.26 24.47
C SER A 87 20.01 9.81 24.92
N ARG A 88 21.15 9.21 25.32
CA ARG A 88 21.26 7.79 25.69
C ARG A 88 20.57 7.42 27.00
N SER A 89 20.21 8.42 27.82
CA SER A 89 19.53 8.23 29.09
C SER A 89 18.00 8.22 28.99
N ILE A 90 17.46 8.56 27.80
CA ILE A 90 16.02 8.62 27.56
C ILE A 90 15.46 7.20 27.48
N ASP A 91 14.55 6.86 28.39
CA ASP A 91 13.83 5.60 28.35
C ASP A 91 12.58 5.71 27.47
N VAL A 92 11.66 6.64 27.78
CA VAL A 92 10.47 6.89 26.95
C VAL A 92 10.73 8.08 26.04
N GLY A 93 11.14 7.80 24.82
CA GLY A 93 11.47 8.81 23.83
C GLY A 93 10.49 8.87 22.67
N VAL A 94 10.44 10.03 22.04
CA VAL A 94 9.89 10.27 20.70
C VAL A 94 11.08 10.41 19.74
N VAL A 95 11.09 9.64 18.65
CA VAL A 95 12.01 9.86 17.54
C VAL A 95 11.48 11.04 16.75
N ASN A 96 12.30 12.10 16.64
CA ASN A 96 11.99 13.23 15.80
C ASN A 96 12.74 13.13 14.47
N PHE A 97 11.97 12.98 13.39
CA PHE A 97 12.45 12.91 12.01
C PHE A 97 12.60 14.28 11.36
N ARG A 98 12.02 15.35 11.93
CA ARG A 98 12.14 16.72 11.42
C ARG A 98 13.46 17.36 11.88
N THR A 99 14.56 16.87 11.30
CA THR A 99 15.95 17.26 11.62
C THR A 99 16.69 17.86 10.43
N LYS A 100 16.20 17.63 9.21
CA LYS A 100 16.84 18.07 7.97
C LYS A 100 16.67 19.56 7.77
N SER A 101 17.73 20.22 7.31
CA SER A 101 17.69 21.66 6.98
C SER A 101 16.82 21.97 5.77
N SER A 102 16.52 20.98 4.92
CA SER A 102 15.59 21.15 3.81
C SER A 102 14.45 20.13 3.83
N ALA A 103 13.25 20.59 3.46
CA ALA A 103 12.09 19.74 3.22
C ALA A 103 12.29 18.79 2.03
N ASN A 104 13.30 19.04 1.19
CA ASN A 104 13.62 18.18 0.06
C ASN A 104 14.45 16.96 0.44
N GLU A 105 14.95 16.86 1.67
CA GLU A 105 15.75 15.71 2.10
C GLU A 105 14.88 14.68 2.82
N ASN A 106 14.93 13.43 2.35
CA ASN A 106 14.31 12.31 3.04
C ASN A 106 15.26 11.70 4.08
N THR A 107 14.68 11.11 5.11
CA THR A 107 15.38 10.27 6.07
C THR A 107 15.28 8.82 5.63
N LEU A 108 16.44 8.21 5.37
CA LEU A 108 16.54 6.81 5.00
C LEU A 108 16.55 5.90 6.22
N TYR A 109 16.00 4.70 6.08
CA TYR A 109 16.04 3.66 7.09
C TYR A 109 16.21 2.27 6.47
N VAL A 110 16.46 1.28 7.31
CA VAL A 110 16.43 -0.14 6.96
C VAL A 110 15.37 -0.83 7.81
N GLU A 111 14.43 -1.52 7.18
CA GLU A 111 13.40 -2.31 7.86
C GLU A 111 14.02 -3.41 8.70
N ASP A 112 13.56 -3.54 9.95
CA ASP A 112 14.09 -4.50 10.92
C ASP A 112 13.81 -5.96 10.53
N SER A 113 12.65 -6.23 9.90
CA SER A 113 12.21 -7.59 9.56
C SER A 113 12.76 -8.09 8.22
N THR A 114 12.92 -7.20 7.24
CA THR A 114 13.22 -7.59 5.85
C THR A 114 14.61 -7.16 5.38
N ASN A 115 15.27 -6.24 6.12
CA ASN A 115 16.48 -5.52 5.68
C ASN A 115 16.31 -4.71 4.39
N LYS A 116 15.07 -4.49 3.91
CA LYS A 116 14.79 -3.60 2.80
C LYS A 116 15.06 -2.16 3.25
N GLN A 117 15.64 -1.35 2.38
CA GLN A 117 15.74 0.07 2.67
C GLN A 117 14.32 0.67 2.66
N GLY A 118 14.17 1.86 3.22
CA GLY A 118 12.95 2.65 3.18
C GLY A 118 13.27 4.12 3.36
N TYR A 119 12.28 4.99 3.15
CA TYR A 119 12.46 6.43 3.26
C TYR A 119 11.17 7.09 3.78
N LEU A 120 11.34 8.20 4.49
CA LEU A 120 10.26 9.08 4.91
C LEU A 120 10.72 10.54 4.98
N ASN A 121 9.77 11.48 5.04
CA ASN A 121 10.08 12.90 5.19
C ASN A 121 9.59 13.47 6.54
N GLY A 122 10.53 14.04 7.31
CA GLY A 122 10.25 14.60 8.63
C GLY A 122 9.34 15.83 8.62
N TYR A 123 9.22 16.54 7.49
CA TYR A 123 8.29 17.68 7.35
C TYR A 123 6.85 17.21 7.14
N ALA A 124 6.64 15.98 6.66
CA ALA A 124 5.31 15.39 6.50
C ALA A 124 4.78 14.83 7.83
N ALA A 125 5.64 14.16 8.60
CA ALA A 125 5.38 13.70 9.95
C ALA A 125 6.66 13.70 10.76
N SER A 126 6.64 14.34 11.93
CA SER A 126 7.86 14.52 12.72
C SER A 126 8.09 13.40 13.72
N ASP A 127 7.07 12.69 14.18
CA ASP A 127 7.16 11.82 15.36
C ASP A 127 7.07 10.31 15.05
N GLY A 128 7.89 9.53 15.74
CA GLY A 128 7.83 8.07 15.79
C GLY A 128 8.16 7.53 17.19
N ALA A 129 7.80 6.27 17.44
CA ALA A 129 8.14 5.59 18.70
C ALA A 129 9.63 5.26 18.79
N PHE A 130 10.29 5.62 19.90
CA PHE A 130 11.67 5.22 20.18
C PHE A 130 11.76 3.83 20.81
N LEU A 131 12.34 2.87 20.08
CA LEU A 131 12.43 1.47 20.50
C LEU A 131 13.81 1.08 21.06
N GLY A 132 14.80 1.95 20.93
CA GLY A 132 16.14 1.75 21.51
C GLY A 132 17.27 2.05 20.52
N TYR A 133 18.50 1.81 20.96
CA TYR A 133 19.70 1.91 20.14
C TYR A 133 20.23 0.51 19.78
N ASN A 134 21.05 0.44 18.74
CA ASN A 134 21.94 -0.71 18.56
C ASN A 134 23.11 -0.62 19.55
N SER A 135 23.93 -1.69 19.62
CA SER A 135 24.95 -1.85 20.67
C SER A 135 26.01 -0.75 20.72
N ASP A 136 26.31 -0.10 19.59
CA ASP A 136 27.31 0.96 19.48
C ASP A 136 26.70 2.37 19.38
N TYR A 137 25.38 2.49 19.52
CA TYR A 137 24.60 3.74 19.41
C TYR A 137 24.66 4.40 18.03
N SER A 138 25.17 3.74 17.00
CA SER A 138 25.20 4.29 15.64
C SER A 138 23.82 4.35 15.00
N LYS A 139 22.87 3.52 15.42
CA LYS A 139 21.50 3.45 14.89
C LYS A 139 20.44 3.49 15.98
N VAL A 140 19.31 4.09 15.62
CA VAL A 140 18.07 4.16 16.41
C VAL A 140 17.05 3.19 15.81
N LYS A 141 16.45 2.35 16.64
CA LYS A 141 15.28 1.55 16.28
C LYS A 141 14.01 2.36 16.54
N PHE A 142 13.12 2.41 15.56
CA PHE A 142 11.88 3.19 15.63
C PHE A 142 10.67 2.41 15.12
N LYS A 143 9.47 2.96 15.39
CA LYS A 143 8.23 2.58 14.69
C LYS A 143 7.43 3.82 14.27
N ILE A 144 6.94 3.82 13.03
CA ILE A 144 6.09 4.86 12.44
C ILE A 144 5.27 4.24 11.29
N ALA A 145 4.00 4.62 11.13
CA ALA A 145 3.13 4.13 10.04
C ALA A 145 3.27 2.62 9.74
N GLY A 146 3.19 1.79 10.78
CA GLY A 146 3.26 0.33 10.70
C GLY A 146 4.68 -0.25 10.68
N VAL A 147 5.65 0.47 10.09
CA VAL A 147 7.01 -0.06 9.87
C VAL A 147 7.88 0.05 11.12
N ILE A 148 8.68 -0.99 11.38
CA ILE A 148 9.77 -0.96 12.35
C ILE A 148 11.08 -0.91 11.58
N GLY A 149 11.89 0.10 11.85
CA GLY A 149 13.13 0.34 11.11
C GLY A 149 14.30 0.78 11.98
N TRP A 150 15.46 0.79 11.35
CA TRP A 150 16.71 1.32 11.87
C TRP A 150 17.15 2.53 11.06
N VAL A 151 17.35 3.66 11.73
CA VAL A 151 17.85 4.91 11.14
C VAL A 151 19.20 5.26 11.75
N ASP A 152 20.08 5.87 10.98
CA ASP A 152 21.35 6.36 11.51
C ASP A 152 21.09 7.46 12.56
N SER A 153 21.75 7.34 13.71
CA SER A 153 21.58 8.22 14.87
C SER A 153 21.92 9.69 14.60
N ASN A 154 22.68 9.99 13.54
CA ASN A 154 22.97 11.35 13.12
C ASN A 154 21.92 11.94 12.16
N GLN A 155 20.87 11.18 11.80
CA GLN A 155 19.76 11.64 10.96
C GLN A 155 18.54 12.02 11.78
N VAL A 156 18.46 11.62 13.05
CA VAL A 156 17.28 11.85 13.91
C VAL A 156 17.69 12.42 15.27
N SER A 157 16.74 13.00 15.99
CA SER A 157 16.89 13.34 17.42
C SER A 157 15.94 12.48 18.26
N ILE A 158 16.33 12.18 19.50
CA ILE A 158 15.46 11.53 20.50
C ILE A 158 15.10 12.56 21.54
N VAL A 159 13.81 12.75 21.79
CA VAL A 159 13.31 13.70 22.78
C VAL A 159 12.55 12.93 23.84
N ASP A 160 12.80 13.23 25.12
CA ASP A 160 12.03 12.64 26.22
C ASP A 160 10.55 12.99 26.03
N TYR A 161 9.67 11.99 26.17
CA TYR A 161 8.24 12.17 25.97
C TYR A 161 7.63 13.27 26.87
N ASN A 162 8.18 13.51 28.06
CA ASN A 162 7.69 14.60 28.94
C ASN A 162 8.18 15.98 28.52
N SER A 163 9.06 16.06 27.51
CA SER A 163 9.64 17.29 26.97
C SER A 163 9.07 17.69 25.61
N VAL A 164 8.21 16.86 25.01
CA VAL A 164 7.51 17.22 23.77
C VAL A 164 6.19 17.94 24.07
N SER A 165 5.80 18.84 23.16
CA SER A 165 4.52 19.55 23.18
C SER A 165 3.40 18.77 22.50
N SER A 166 3.73 17.90 21.54
CA SER A 166 2.76 17.06 20.83
C SER A 166 3.38 15.75 20.32
N VAL A 167 2.52 14.74 20.16
CA VAL A 167 2.74 13.50 19.40
C VAL A 167 1.48 13.22 18.60
N SER A 168 1.59 12.45 17.52
CA SER A 168 0.45 11.99 16.74
C SER A 168 -0.45 11.08 17.59
N TYR A 169 -1.76 11.20 17.45
CA TYR A 169 -2.74 10.46 18.24
C TYR A 169 -4.07 10.27 17.51
N TYR A 170 -4.84 9.30 17.97
CA TYR A 170 -6.17 8.98 17.46
C TYR A 170 -7.23 9.42 18.46
N VAL A 171 -8.36 9.90 17.96
CA VAL A 171 -9.47 10.37 18.81
C VAL A 171 -10.82 10.12 18.14
N VAL A 172 -11.80 9.71 18.93
CA VAL A 172 -13.18 9.66 18.47
C VAL A 172 -13.86 10.99 18.75
N ASN A 173 -14.42 11.62 17.71
CA ASN A 173 -15.30 12.77 17.79
C ASN A 173 -16.63 12.49 17.06
N SER A 174 -17.75 12.64 17.75
CA SER A 174 -19.11 12.38 17.27
C SER A 174 -19.26 11.01 16.59
N GLY A 175 -18.67 9.97 17.19
CA GLY A 175 -18.70 8.61 16.64
C GLY A 175 -17.80 8.38 15.41
N VAL A 176 -17.00 9.36 15.00
CA VAL A 176 -16.00 9.23 13.93
C VAL A 176 -14.60 9.16 14.53
N LEU A 177 -13.79 8.22 14.08
CA LEU A 177 -12.40 8.08 14.44
C LEU A 177 -11.52 8.94 13.52
N TYR A 178 -10.70 9.78 14.13
CA TYR A 178 -9.74 10.64 13.46
C TYR A 178 -8.32 10.26 13.85
N HIS A 179 -7.39 10.39 12.90
CA HIS A 179 -5.96 10.48 13.19
C HIS A 179 -5.53 11.94 13.14
N VAL A 180 -4.90 12.42 14.21
CA VAL A 180 -4.34 13.77 14.34
C VAL A 180 -2.84 13.65 14.31
N THR A 181 -2.18 14.20 13.29
CA THR A 181 -0.74 14.06 13.09
C THR A 181 0.01 15.36 13.40
N THR A 182 1.22 15.24 13.92
CA THR A 182 2.13 16.37 14.14
C THR A 182 3.27 16.38 13.12
N ASN A 183 3.64 17.57 12.67
CA ASN A 183 4.87 17.83 11.93
C ASN A 183 5.87 18.68 12.74
N ASN A 184 5.56 18.95 14.02
CA ASN A 184 6.48 19.57 14.95
C ASN A 184 6.16 19.19 16.40
N ILE A 185 6.97 18.31 16.97
CA ILE A 185 6.81 17.85 18.35
C ILE A 185 7.03 18.95 19.41
N TYR A 186 7.60 20.10 19.04
CA TYR A 186 7.82 21.23 19.96
C TYR A 186 6.65 22.23 19.96
N GLN A 187 5.69 22.08 19.06
CA GLN A 187 4.48 22.88 19.03
C GLN A 187 3.24 22.00 19.32
N SER A 188 2.14 22.63 19.75
CA SER A 188 0.90 21.93 20.11
C SER A 188 -0.13 21.85 18.97
N ASN A 189 0.09 22.57 17.86
CA ASN A 189 -0.72 22.48 16.66
C ASN A 189 -0.50 21.14 15.94
N TYR A 190 -1.57 20.63 15.35
CA TYR A 190 -1.51 19.47 14.47
C TYR A 190 -1.35 19.92 13.02
N ALA A 191 -0.68 19.08 12.24
CA ALA A 191 -0.47 19.28 10.81
C ALA A 191 -1.68 18.81 10.01
N SER A 192 -2.19 17.62 10.33
CA SER A 192 -3.39 17.04 9.70
C SER A 192 -4.33 16.47 10.75
N LYS A 193 -5.62 16.44 10.42
CA LYS A 193 -6.65 15.73 11.18
C LYS A 193 -7.55 15.01 10.18
N VAL A 194 -7.36 13.71 9.98
CA VAL A 194 -8.03 12.97 8.92
C VAL A 194 -9.02 11.97 9.48
N MET A 195 -10.18 11.84 8.84
CA MET A 195 -11.12 10.76 9.15
C MET A 195 -10.54 9.43 8.67
N ILE A 196 -10.49 8.45 9.55
CA ILE A 196 -10.03 7.09 9.22
C ILE A 196 -11.12 6.02 9.36
N GLY A 197 -12.30 6.40 9.87
CA GLY A 197 -13.52 5.60 9.82
C GLY A 197 -14.45 5.88 10.99
N TYR A 198 -15.45 5.02 11.20
CA TYR A 198 -16.34 5.12 12.35
C TYR A 198 -15.70 4.55 13.62
N ASN A 199 -16.22 4.95 14.79
CA ASN A 199 -15.79 4.40 16.08
C ASN A 199 -16.05 2.88 16.09
N PRO A 200 -15.01 2.04 16.30
CA PRO A 200 -15.18 0.59 16.36
C PRO A 200 -15.88 0.10 17.65
N GLY A 201 -16.20 0.99 18.58
CA GLY A 201 -17.02 0.71 19.77
C GLY A 201 -16.21 0.46 21.05
N TYR A 202 -14.92 0.14 20.93
CA TYR A 202 -14.01 0.01 22.08
C TYR A 202 -13.22 1.30 22.40
N LEU A 203 -13.37 2.36 21.59
CA LEU A 203 -12.75 3.66 21.82
C LEU A 203 -13.75 4.64 22.45
N GLN A 204 -13.27 5.39 23.43
CA GLN A 204 -14.06 6.41 24.12
C GLN A 204 -14.00 7.75 23.39
N GLU A 205 -15.14 8.43 23.37
CA GLU A 205 -15.31 9.76 22.83
C GLU A 205 -14.41 10.79 23.53
N ASN A 206 -13.72 11.65 22.76
CA ASN A 206 -12.82 12.69 23.25
C ASN A 206 -11.62 12.21 24.10
N VAL A 207 -11.26 10.92 24.02
CA VAL A 207 -10.05 10.38 24.66
C VAL A 207 -8.95 10.22 23.60
N PRO A 208 -7.74 10.74 23.83
CA PRO A 208 -6.61 10.51 22.92
C PRO A 208 -6.03 9.10 23.11
N TYR A 209 -5.75 8.44 21.98
CA TYR A 209 -5.13 7.12 21.91
C TYR A 209 -3.84 7.17 21.09
N TYR A 210 -2.79 6.50 21.56
CA TYR A 210 -1.52 6.39 20.87
C TYR A 210 -1.47 5.11 20.03
N SER A 211 -0.92 5.23 18.82
CA SER A 211 -0.57 4.12 17.95
C SER A 211 0.39 4.62 16.87
N TYR A 212 1.43 3.85 16.55
CA TYR A 212 2.27 4.09 15.37
C TYR A 212 2.09 3.01 14.30
N ASP A 213 1.02 2.22 14.39
CA ASP A 213 0.56 1.31 13.32
C ASP A 213 -0.87 1.57 12.86
N GLY A 214 -1.64 2.39 13.57
CA GLY A 214 -3.05 2.64 13.25
C GLY A 214 -3.98 1.45 13.50
N HIS A 215 -3.48 0.36 14.10
CA HIS A 215 -4.21 -0.89 14.32
C HIS A 215 -4.51 -1.15 15.79
N TYR A 216 -3.51 -0.95 16.66
CA TYR A 216 -3.60 -1.19 18.10
C TYR A 216 -3.48 0.12 18.86
N PHE A 217 -4.47 0.40 19.72
CA PHE A 217 -4.59 1.68 20.41
C PHE A 217 -4.26 1.58 21.90
N TYR A 218 -3.57 2.59 22.42
CA TYR A 218 -3.14 2.66 23.81
C TYR A 218 -3.54 3.98 24.45
N THR A 219 -3.93 3.98 25.71
CA THR A 219 -4.16 5.22 26.50
C THR A 219 -2.89 5.76 27.17
N SER A 220 -1.78 5.00 27.12
CA SER A 220 -0.50 5.34 27.74
C SER A 220 0.64 5.17 26.75
N TYR A 221 1.36 6.27 26.49
CA TYR A 221 2.50 6.27 25.57
C TYR A 221 3.60 5.31 26.03
N GLN A 222 3.96 5.34 27.33
CA GLN A 222 4.90 4.39 27.94
C GLN A 222 4.50 2.93 27.73
N THR A 223 3.21 2.61 27.89
CA THR A 223 2.70 1.24 27.74
C THR A 223 2.84 0.77 26.29
N MET A 224 2.50 1.63 25.32
CA MET A 224 2.72 1.36 23.90
C MET A 224 4.20 1.09 23.59
N ILE A 225 5.12 1.92 24.10
CA ILE A 225 6.57 1.74 23.89
C ILE A 225 7.05 0.40 24.46
N ASN A 226 6.58 0.02 25.66
CA ASN A 226 6.94 -1.26 26.28
C ASN A 226 6.44 -2.45 25.47
N ASP A 227 5.18 -2.42 25.02
CA ASP A 227 4.60 -3.45 24.17
C ASP A 227 5.35 -3.57 22.84
N TYR A 228 5.64 -2.45 22.17
CA TYR A 228 6.41 -2.46 20.92
C TYR A 228 7.84 -3.03 21.09
N ARG A 229 8.53 -2.69 22.19
CA ARG A 229 9.85 -3.28 22.51
C ARG A 229 9.79 -4.78 22.77
N ALA A 230 8.69 -5.25 23.34
CA ALA A 230 8.43 -6.67 23.57
C ALA A 230 7.92 -7.41 22.33
N GLY A 231 7.62 -6.71 21.23
CA GLY A 231 6.97 -7.31 20.06
C GLY A 231 5.54 -7.78 20.36
N SER A 232 4.86 -7.13 21.30
CA SER A 232 3.51 -7.47 21.78
C SER A 232 2.52 -6.34 21.51
N TYR A 233 1.23 -6.68 21.62
CA TYR A 233 0.11 -5.72 21.65
C TYR A 233 -0.89 -6.00 22.79
N THR A 234 -0.50 -6.84 23.75
CA THR A 234 -1.38 -7.37 24.81
C THR A 234 -1.96 -6.30 25.72
N SER A 235 -1.33 -5.13 25.81
CA SER A 235 -1.75 -4.02 26.67
C SER A 235 -2.57 -2.97 25.91
N SER A 236 -2.77 -3.14 24.60
CA SER A 236 -3.66 -2.29 23.81
C SER A 236 -5.12 -2.51 24.18
N VAL A 237 -5.96 -1.50 23.96
CA VAL A 237 -7.40 -1.57 24.26
C VAL A 237 -8.14 -2.59 23.40
N ASN A 238 -7.56 -2.97 22.26
CA ASN A 238 -8.11 -3.83 21.25
C ASN A 238 -7.14 -4.95 20.84
N SER A 239 -6.43 -5.54 21.80
CA SER A 239 -5.37 -6.54 21.56
C SER A 239 -5.81 -7.76 20.75
N ASN A 240 -7.10 -8.08 20.77
CA ASN A 240 -7.69 -9.22 20.06
C ASN A 240 -8.52 -8.81 18.83
N ASP A 241 -8.63 -7.50 18.56
CA ASP A 241 -9.48 -6.94 17.50
C ASP A 241 -8.79 -5.71 16.87
N PRO A 242 -7.69 -5.90 16.13
CA PRO A 242 -6.96 -4.81 15.49
C PRO A 242 -7.84 -4.06 14.48
N TYR A 243 -7.73 -2.73 14.50
CA TYR A 243 -8.45 -1.87 13.59
C TYR A 243 -7.81 -1.83 12.21
N PHE A 244 -8.61 -1.79 11.15
CA PHE A 244 -8.12 -1.48 9.80
C PHE A 244 -9.05 -0.44 9.16
N ASN A 245 -8.47 0.70 8.76
CA ASN A 245 -9.19 1.72 8.00
C ASN A 245 -9.60 1.14 6.64
N TYR A 246 -10.91 0.98 6.42
CA TYR A 246 -11.45 0.27 5.26
C TYR A 246 -10.89 0.79 3.93
N PHE A 247 -10.94 2.10 3.67
CA PHE A 247 -10.48 2.64 2.39
C PHE A 247 -8.95 2.66 2.25
N GLN A 248 -8.20 2.65 3.35
CA GLN A 248 -6.73 2.51 3.31
C GLN A 248 -6.31 1.07 2.96
N TYR A 249 -7.06 0.08 3.43
CA TYR A 249 -6.78 -1.35 3.25
C TYR A 249 -7.69 -2.02 2.21
N LEU A 250 -8.50 -1.26 1.47
CA LEU A 250 -9.30 -1.73 0.35
C LEU A 250 -8.38 -1.99 -0.85
N PRO A 251 -8.32 -3.21 -1.41
CA PRO A 251 -7.55 -3.46 -2.62
C PRO A 251 -8.11 -2.68 -3.82
N HIS A 252 -7.24 -2.14 -4.68
CA HIS A 252 -7.58 -1.47 -5.93
C HIS A 252 -8.33 -2.39 -6.89
N ARG A 253 -8.19 -3.72 -6.76
CA ARG A 253 -9.00 -4.72 -7.48
C ARG A 253 -10.44 -4.82 -6.98
N SER A 254 -10.99 -3.74 -6.42
CA SER A 254 -12.40 -3.53 -6.11
C SER A 254 -13.04 -2.57 -7.10
N LYS A 255 -14.37 -2.46 -7.05
CA LYS A 255 -15.13 -1.41 -7.74
C LYS A 255 -15.89 -0.60 -6.71
N THR A 256 -15.74 0.72 -6.78
CA THR A 256 -16.65 1.60 -6.02
C THR A 256 -18.04 1.61 -6.64
N ALA A 257 -19.05 1.79 -5.79
CA ALA A 257 -20.43 2.04 -6.19
C ALA A 257 -20.74 3.52 -6.50
N HIS A 258 -19.81 4.44 -6.23
CA HIS A 258 -20.01 5.87 -6.53
C HIS A 258 -20.22 6.11 -8.02
N THR A 259 -21.11 7.05 -8.32
CA THR A 259 -21.43 7.46 -9.68
C THR A 259 -20.54 8.63 -10.12
N THR A 260 -20.46 8.89 -11.43
CA THR A 260 -19.80 10.09 -11.98
C THR A 260 -20.24 11.37 -11.27
N SER A 261 -21.54 11.52 -10.99
CA SER A 261 -22.08 12.71 -10.33
C SER A 261 -21.61 12.84 -8.88
N ASP A 262 -21.35 11.75 -8.16
CA ASP A 262 -20.83 11.82 -6.79
C ASP A 262 -19.44 12.48 -6.77
N PHE A 263 -18.54 12.06 -7.68
CA PHE A 263 -17.22 12.66 -7.86
C PHE A 263 -17.29 14.14 -8.27
N ASP A 264 -18.11 14.45 -9.27
CA ASP A 264 -18.21 15.80 -9.81
C ASP A 264 -18.82 16.76 -8.77
N ASN A 265 -19.84 16.33 -8.03
CA ASN A 265 -20.47 17.13 -6.99
C ASN A 265 -19.51 17.45 -5.84
N LEU A 266 -18.79 16.45 -5.33
CA LEU A 266 -17.82 16.68 -4.27
C LEU A 266 -16.72 17.63 -4.75
N THR A 267 -16.16 17.40 -5.94
CA THR A 267 -15.12 18.27 -6.52
C THR A 267 -15.60 19.71 -6.66
N ASN A 268 -16.80 19.91 -7.24
CA ASN A 268 -17.40 21.24 -7.42
C ASN A 268 -17.69 21.96 -6.11
N SER A 269 -17.96 21.23 -5.02
CA SER A 269 -18.17 21.80 -3.70
C SER A 269 -16.88 22.32 -3.04
N LYS A 270 -15.72 21.85 -3.50
CA LYS A 270 -14.41 22.12 -2.89
C LYS A 270 -13.58 23.12 -3.68
N ALA A 271 -13.53 22.99 -5.00
CA ALA A 271 -12.67 23.82 -5.82
C ALA A 271 -13.17 23.96 -7.27
N ASN A 272 -12.60 24.94 -7.97
CA ASN A 272 -12.69 25.06 -9.42
C ASN A 272 -11.26 24.95 -10.00
N GLY A 273 -10.93 23.76 -10.50
CA GLY A 273 -9.61 23.36 -10.97
C GLY A 273 -9.68 22.33 -12.08
N LYS A 274 -8.56 21.64 -12.32
CA LYS A 274 -8.40 20.68 -13.41
C LYS A 274 -9.08 19.33 -13.17
N LEU A 275 -9.57 19.08 -11.95
CA LEU A 275 -10.25 17.84 -11.58
C LEU A 275 -11.77 17.88 -11.86
N ASN A 276 -12.35 19.08 -12.02
CA ASN A 276 -13.79 19.26 -12.20
C ASN A 276 -14.28 18.60 -13.49
N GLY A 277 -15.36 17.82 -13.39
CA GLY A 277 -16.01 17.17 -14.53
C GLY A 277 -15.28 15.94 -15.06
N LEU A 278 -14.36 15.36 -14.28
CA LEU A 278 -13.58 14.17 -14.67
C LEU A 278 -14.12 12.86 -14.08
N GLY A 279 -15.22 12.88 -13.32
CA GLY A 279 -15.76 11.69 -12.65
C GLY A 279 -16.01 10.50 -13.59
N SER A 280 -16.34 10.74 -14.86
CA SER A 280 -16.56 9.68 -15.85
C SER A 280 -15.28 8.91 -16.19
N TYR A 281 -14.13 9.59 -16.25
CA TYR A 281 -12.86 8.95 -16.60
C TYR A 281 -12.36 8.02 -15.50
N PHE A 282 -12.56 8.37 -14.22
CA PHE A 282 -12.25 7.46 -13.11
C PHE A 282 -13.07 6.16 -13.20
N ILE A 283 -14.37 6.26 -13.51
CA ILE A 283 -15.23 5.09 -13.68
C ILE A 283 -14.88 4.27 -14.92
N GLU A 284 -14.57 4.94 -16.04
CA GLU A 284 -14.13 4.28 -17.26
C GLU A 284 -12.88 3.43 -17.00
N TYR A 285 -11.84 4.02 -16.42
CA TYR A 285 -10.57 3.35 -16.20
C TYR A 285 -10.61 2.33 -15.07
N GLN A 286 -11.50 2.49 -14.08
CA GLN A 286 -11.80 1.41 -13.13
C GLN A 286 -12.31 0.16 -13.85
N ASN A 287 -13.24 0.34 -14.80
CA ASN A 287 -13.84 -0.79 -15.50
C ASN A 287 -12.87 -1.44 -16.48
N GLN A 288 -11.98 -0.66 -17.09
CA GLN A 288 -11.02 -1.16 -18.06
C GLN A 288 -9.79 -1.82 -17.40
N TYR A 289 -9.21 -1.17 -16.40
CA TYR A 289 -7.91 -1.54 -15.82
C TYR A 289 -8.00 -2.14 -14.41
N GLY A 290 -9.21 -2.26 -13.86
CA GLY A 290 -9.44 -2.89 -12.56
C GLY A 290 -8.80 -2.13 -11.40
N THR A 291 -8.97 -0.82 -11.39
CA THR A 291 -8.40 0.11 -10.43
C THR A 291 -9.54 0.88 -9.77
N ASN A 292 -9.71 0.76 -8.45
CA ASN A 292 -10.86 1.38 -7.78
C ASN A 292 -10.89 2.91 -8.03
N ALA A 293 -12.00 3.40 -8.59
CA ALA A 293 -12.17 4.79 -9.00
C ALA A 293 -12.13 5.76 -7.81
N ALA A 294 -12.67 5.36 -6.66
CA ALA A 294 -12.67 6.18 -5.45
C ALA A 294 -11.26 6.30 -4.86
N LEU A 295 -10.49 5.21 -4.82
CA LEU A 295 -9.09 5.25 -4.38
C LEU A 295 -8.24 6.13 -5.31
N MET A 296 -8.37 5.95 -6.63
CA MET A 296 -7.67 6.81 -7.61
C MET A 296 -8.08 8.28 -7.48
N TYR A 297 -9.35 8.56 -7.23
CA TYR A 297 -9.84 9.92 -6.99
C TYR A 297 -9.26 10.53 -5.72
N GLY A 298 -9.18 9.77 -4.62
CA GLY A 298 -8.56 10.20 -3.37
C GLY A 298 -7.10 10.61 -3.56
N VAL A 299 -6.33 9.82 -4.31
CA VAL A 299 -4.95 10.16 -4.69
C VAL A 299 -4.92 11.40 -5.57
N ALA A 300 -5.74 11.49 -6.61
CA ALA A 300 -5.78 12.66 -7.50
C ALA A 300 -6.08 13.95 -6.74
N VAL A 301 -7.03 13.93 -5.80
CA VAL A 301 -7.36 15.09 -4.95
C VAL A 301 -6.17 15.47 -4.07
N LEU A 302 -5.55 14.50 -3.40
CA LEU A 302 -4.42 14.73 -2.50
C LEU A 302 -3.24 15.36 -3.24
N GLU A 303 -2.83 14.76 -4.35
CA GLU A 303 -1.64 15.16 -5.11
C GLU A 303 -1.82 16.50 -5.85
N SER A 304 -3.06 16.82 -6.24
CA SER A 304 -3.35 18.04 -7.00
C SER A 304 -3.97 19.17 -6.19
N GLY A 305 -4.26 18.96 -4.90
CA GLY A 305 -5.01 19.90 -4.08
C GLY A 305 -6.35 20.25 -4.73
N TRP A 306 -7.19 19.23 -4.97
CA TRP A 306 -8.48 19.38 -5.67
C TRP A 306 -8.35 19.92 -7.12
N GLY A 307 -7.26 19.59 -7.80
CA GLY A 307 -6.96 20.02 -9.18
C GLY A 307 -6.48 21.47 -9.29
N THR A 308 -6.09 22.11 -8.18
CA THR A 308 -5.72 23.53 -8.16
C THR A 308 -4.22 23.80 -8.07
N SER A 309 -3.40 22.77 -7.86
CA SER A 309 -1.93 22.90 -7.85
C SER A 309 -1.40 23.49 -9.15
N ASN A 310 -0.23 24.14 -9.07
CA ASN A 310 0.40 24.70 -10.26
C ASN A 310 0.72 23.62 -11.31
N ILE A 311 1.14 22.44 -10.87
CA ILE A 311 1.44 21.29 -11.73
C ILE A 311 0.17 20.79 -12.41
N ALA A 312 -0.94 20.63 -11.69
CA ALA A 312 -2.21 20.27 -12.30
C ALA A 312 -2.63 21.29 -13.37
N LYS A 313 -2.56 22.58 -13.04
CA LYS A 313 -2.97 23.68 -13.96
C LYS A 313 -2.12 23.76 -15.22
N THR A 314 -0.80 23.62 -15.09
CA THR A 314 0.16 23.89 -16.19
C THR A 314 0.59 22.65 -16.95
N LYS A 315 0.53 21.46 -16.32
CA LYS A 315 0.98 20.18 -16.89
C LYS A 315 -0.14 19.16 -17.04
N ASN A 316 -1.37 19.51 -16.66
CA ASN A 316 -2.52 18.59 -16.61
C ASN A 316 -2.22 17.31 -15.80
N ASN A 317 -1.33 17.41 -14.81
CA ASN A 317 -0.88 16.27 -14.01
C ASN A 317 -1.56 16.30 -12.64
N LEU A 318 -2.50 15.38 -12.44
CA LEU A 318 -3.30 15.30 -11.21
C LEU A 318 -2.66 14.44 -10.11
N PHE A 319 -1.55 13.75 -10.39
CA PHE A 319 -1.02 12.67 -9.55
C PHE A 319 0.44 12.87 -9.12
N GLY A 320 1.07 13.98 -9.54
CA GLY A 320 2.48 14.24 -9.24
C GLY A 320 3.43 13.25 -9.92
N HIS A 321 3.12 12.85 -11.16
CA HIS A 321 4.00 11.97 -11.94
C HIS A 321 5.21 12.71 -12.52
N GLY A 322 6.39 12.11 -12.35
CA GLY A 322 7.65 12.63 -12.86
C GLY A 322 7.77 12.52 -14.38
N ALA A 323 8.59 13.39 -14.99
CA ALA A 323 8.91 13.28 -16.41
C ALA A 323 9.81 12.06 -16.64
N VAL A 324 9.38 11.13 -17.48
CA VAL A 324 10.17 9.93 -17.81
C VAL A 324 10.42 9.93 -19.32
N ASP A 325 11.69 9.85 -19.74
CA ASP A 325 12.10 9.93 -21.14
C ASP A 325 11.44 8.87 -22.06
N SER A 326 10.97 7.76 -21.48
CA SER A 326 10.29 6.66 -22.19
C SER A 326 8.76 6.76 -22.20
N ASN A 327 8.16 7.78 -21.58
CA ASN A 327 6.70 7.90 -21.49
C ASN A 327 6.10 8.61 -22.72
N PRO A 328 5.33 7.93 -23.59
CA PRO A 328 4.69 8.57 -24.74
C PRO A 328 3.54 9.51 -24.34
N TYR A 329 3.04 9.43 -23.10
CA TYR A 329 1.92 10.22 -22.58
C TYR A 329 2.35 11.46 -21.77
N TYR A 330 3.58 11.50 -21.26
CA TYR A 330 4.06 12.58 -20.39
C TYR A 330 5.48 13.00 -20.79
N GLY A 331 5.56 14.05 -21.60
CA GLY A 331 6.82 14.70 -21.92
C GLY A 331 7.13 15.87 -20.99
N ALA A 332 8.21 16.60 -21.27
CA ALA A 332 8.60 17.81 -20.51
C ALA A 332 7.47 18.87 -20.38
N ASN A 333 6.45 18.83 -21.24
CA ASN A 333 5.31 19.75 -21.24
C ASN A 333 4.09 19.28 -20.44
N GLY A 334 4.09 18.05 -19.92
CA GLY A 334 2.94 17.48 -19.21
C GLY A 334 2.09 16.55 -20.06
N TYR A 335 0.88 16.27 -19.57
CA TYR A 335 -0.17 15.54 -20.30
C TYR A 335 -0.95 16.47 -21.22
N ASP A 336 -1.46 15.92 -22.34
CA ASP A 336 -2.31 16.67 -23.27
C ASP A 336 -3.61 17.14 -22.59
N THR A 337 -4.25 16.26 -21.81
CA THR A 337 -5.43 16.57 -21.00
C THR A 337 -5.32 16.02 -19.57
N PRO A 338 -6.08 16.56 -18.61
CA PRO A 338 -6.13 15.99 -17.26
C PRO A 338 -6.61 14.53 -17.24
N ALA A 339 -7.51 14.15 -18.16
CA ALA A 339 -8.00 12.79 -18.30
C ALA A 339 -6.90 11.81 -18.71
N ASP A 340 -5.92 12.23 -19.51
CA ASP A 340 -4.75 11.41 -19.87
C ASP A 340 -3.89 11.09 -18.66
N SER A 341 -3.82 11.99 -17.67
CA SER A 341 -3.13 11.70 -16.41
C SER A 341 -3.84 10.62 -15.59
N ILE A 342 -5.18 10.57 -15.63
CA ILE A 342 -5.98 9.52 -14.97
C ILE A 342 -5.79 8.18 -15.67
N LEU A 343 -5.82 8.17 -17.01
CA LEU A 343 -5.54 6.98 -17.82
C LEU A 343 -4.19 6.39 -17.45
N TYR A 344 -3.16 7.23 -17.50
CA TYR A 344 -1.79 6.81 -17.25
C TYR A 344 -1.58 6.33 -15.82
N HIS A 345 -2.16 7.03 -14.83
CA HIS A 345 -2.12 6.58 -13.43
C HIS A 345 -2.76 5.19 -13.29
N SER A 346 -3.97 5.02 -13.83
CA SER A 346 -4.73 3.78 -13.73
C SER A 346 -4.00 2.61 -14.38
N LYS A 347 -3.58 2.77 -15.63
CA LYS A 347 -2.96 1.68 -16.40
C LYS A 347 -1.54 1.38 -15.91
N ILE A 348 -0.67 2.39 -15.90
CA ILE A 348 0.78 2.20 -15.78
C ILE A 348 1.24 2.19 -14.31
N PHE A 349 0.71 3.09 -13.49
CA PHE A 349 1.12 3.18 -12.09
C PHE A 349 0.44 2.09 -11.26
N ILE A 350 -0.89 2.00 -11.34
CA ILE A 350 -1.63 1.07 -10.49
C ILE A 350 -1.67 -0.33 -11.08
N SER A 351 -2.24 -0.53 -12.28
CA SER A 351 -2.48 -1.90 -12.78
C SER A 351 -1.20 -2.65 -13.16
N GLU A 352 -0.30 -2.02 -13.93
CA GLU A 352 0.97 -2.61 -14.38
C GLU A 352 2.13 -2.41 -13.37
N GLY A 353 1.92 -1.61 -12.33
CA GLY A 353 2.94 -1.31 -11.32
C GLY A 353 2.59 -1.86 -9.96
N TYR A 354 1.87 -1.07 -9.16
CA TYR A 354 1.57 -1.40 -7.77
C TYR A 354 0.67 -2.63 -7.56
N CYS A 355 0.02 -3.13 -8.61
CA CYS A 355 -0.74 -4.38 -8.60
C CYS A 355 -0.02 -5.55 -9.28
N ASP A 356 1.17 -5.35 -9.85
CA ASP A 356 1.93 -6.39 -10.57
C ASP A 356 3.12 -6.89 -9.73
N PRO A 357 3.09 -8.14 -9.21
CA PRO A 357 4.22 -8.75 -8.52
C PRO A 357 5.50 -8.87 -9.35
N LEU A 358 5.42 -8.72 -10.68
CA LEU A 358 6.54 -8.75 -11.60
C LEU A 358 6.98 -7.35 -12.06
N ASP A 359 6.45 -6.27 -11.46
CA ASP A 359 6.86 -4.90 -11.78
C ASP A 359 8.37 -4.73 -11.71
N TYR A 360 8.99 -4.31 -12.82
CA TYR A 360 10.45 -4.20 -12.94
C TYR A 360 11.06 -3.21 -11.95
N ASN A 361 10.29 -2.21 -11.49
CA ASN A 361 10.71 -1.24 -10.48
C ASN A 361 10.52 -1.77 -9.03
N GLY A 362 10.00 -2.99 -8.89
CA GLY A 362 9.74 -3.66 -7.63
C GLY A 362 8.75 -2.89 -6.75
N ARG A 363 7.78 -2.18 -7.32
CA ARG A 363 6.83 -1.32 -6.58
C ARG A 363 5.76 -2.10 -5.81
N TYR A 364 5.68 -3.41 -6.02
CA TYR A 364 4.63 -4.24 -5.48
C TYR A 364 4.81 -4.60 -3.99
N PHE A 365 3.93 -4.05 -3.14
CA PHE A 365 3.82 -4.37 -1.70
C PHE A 365 2.37 -4.65 -1.29
N GLY A 366 1.52 -5.01 -2.25
CA GLY A 366 0.07 -5.15 -2.11
C GLY A 366 -0.69 -4.05 -2.84
N SER A 367 -1.88 -4.41 -3.34
CA SER A 367 -2.69 -3.54 -4.20
C SER A 367 -3.57 -2.54 -3.44
N HIS A 368 -3.19 -2.07 -2.25
CA HIS A 368 -3.94 -1.12 -1.42
C HIS A 368 -3.13 0.16 -1.15
N LEU A 369 -3.80 1.24 -0.69
CA LEU A 369 -3.10 2.51 -0.38
C LEU A 369 -2.04 2.30 0.71
N GLY A 370 -2.43 1.64 1.80
CA GLY A 370 -1.53 1.14 2.83
C GLY A 370 -0.79 2.21 3.63
N ASP A 371 0.40 1.84 4.10
CA ASP A 371 1.28 2.59 4.99
C ASP A 371 2.76 2.27 4.67
N LYS A 372 3.68 2.52 5.60
CA LYS A 372 5.10 2.23 5.36
C LYS A 372 5.48 0.75 5.55
N ALA A 373 4.57 -0.09 6.03
CA ALA A 373 4.78 -1.53 6.15
C ALA A 373 4.19 -2.32 4.97
N SER A 374 3.22 -1.76 4.24
CA SER A 374 2.57 -2.42 3.10
C SER A 374 1.82 -1.47 2.18
N GLY A 375 1.56 -1.93 0.95
CA GLY A 375 0.78 -1.20 -0.04
C GLY A 375 1.58 -0.16 -0.82
N ILE A 376 0.85 0.72 -1.51
CA ILE A 376 1.39 1.73 -2.42
C ILE A 376 2.32 2.71 -1.70
N ASN A 377 1.96 3.11 -0.48
CA ASN A 377 2.69 4.11 0.30
C ASN A 377 4.16 3.73 0.62
N VAL A 378 4.50 2.44 0.61
CA VAL A 378 5.89 1.97 0.80
C VAL A 378 6.85 2.66 -0.17
N LYS A 379 6.42 2.82 -1.44
CA LYS A 379 7.27 3.37 -2.51
C LYS A 379 6.72 4.61 -3.22
N TYR A 380 5.45 4.97 -3.00
CA TYR A 380 4.83 6.07 -3.74
C TYR A 380 5.13 7.46 -3.18
N ALA A 381 5.25 7.60 -1.86
CA ALA A 381 5.39 8.89 -1.20
C ALA A 381 6.33 8.80 0.00
N SER A 382 7.06 9.87 0.31
CA SER A 382 7.86 9.97 1.54
C SER A 382 7.01 10.25 2.79
N ASP A 383 5.79 10.78 2.61
CA ASP A 383 4.86 11.02 3.70
C ASP A 383 4.38 9.67 4.28
N PRO A 384 4.73 9.33 5.54
CA PRO A 384 4.36 8.05 6.12
C PRO A 384 2.84 7.86 6.24
N TYR A 385 2.05 8.93 6.24
CA TYR A 385 0.59 8.89 6.35
C TYR A 385 -0.13 9.23 5.02
N TRP A 386 0.58 9.20 3.88
CA TRP A 386 0.00 9.45 2.55
C TRP A 386 -1.24 8.57 2.27
N GLY A 387 -1.16 7.27 2.56
CA GLY A 387 -2.26 6.33 2.32
C GLY A 387 -3.50 6.64 3.14
N GLU A 388 -3.32 7.08 4.40
CA GLU A 388 -4.43 7.54 5.26
C GLU A 388 -5.04 8.83 4.75
N LYS A 389 -4.21 9.80 4.32
CA LYS A 389 -4.68 11.07 3.76
C LYS A 389 -5.50 10.85 2.49
N ALA A 390 -5.04 10.00 1.58
CA ALA A 390 -5.78 9.64 0.36
C ALA A 390 -7.11 8.92 0.71
N ALA A 391 -7.08 7.95 1.63
CA ALA A 391 -8.27 7.26 2.11
C ALA A 391 -9.28 8.21 2.79
N SER A 392 -8.81 9.24 3.48
CA SER A 392 -9.67 10.23 4.13
C SER A 392 -10.50 11.05 3.14
N ILE A 393 -9.99 11.29 1.92
CA ILE A 393 -10.77 11.91 0.85
C ILE A 393 -11.88 10.97 0.38
N VAL A 394 -11.61 9.66 0.34
CA VAL A 394 -12.63 8.66 0.02
C VAL A 394 -13.72 8.63 1.08
N TRP A 395 -13.38 8.81 2.36
CA TRP A 395 -14.37 8.98 3.41
C TRP A 395 -15.26 10.22 3.20
N GLN A 396 -14.71 11.34 2.70
CA GLN A 396 -15.52 12.52 2.35
C GLN A 396 -16.48 12.24 1.18
N LEU A 397 -16.02 11.49 0.17
CA LEU A 397 -16.87 11.03 -0.93
C LEU A 397 -18.00 10.13 -0.43
N ASN A 398 -17.68 9.18 0.44
CA ASN A 398 -18.67 8.28 1.03
C ASN A 398 -19.73 9.06 1.80
N GLY A 399 -19.32 10.02 2.65
CA GLY A 399 -20.22 10.80 3.49
C GLY A 399 -21.10 11.83 2.77
N THR A 400 -20.76 12.19 1.53
CA THR A 400 -21.54 13.16 0.73
C THR A 400 -22.42 12.51 -0.34
N SER A 401 -22.19 11.23 -0.64
CA SER A 401 -22.98 10.49 -1.62
C SER A 401 -24.16 9.74 -0.98
N GLN A 402 -25.11 9.30 -1.81
CA GLN A 402 -26.16 8.36 -1.36
C GLN A 402 -25.73 6.90 -1.49
N ASN A 403 -24.53 6.63 -2.02
CA ASN A 403 -23.99 5.31 -2.29
C ASN A 403 -22.98 4.96 -1.19
N ASP A 404 -23.41 4.23 -0.17
CA ASP A 404 -22.48 3.77 0.87
C ASP A 404 -21.57 2.67 0.31
N ASP A 405 -20.31 3.01 0.13
CA ASP A 405 -19.25 2.13 -0.36
C ASP A 405 -18.43 1.54 0.81
N TYR A 406 -18.67 2.00 2.04
CA TYR A 406 -18.05 1.47 3.25
C TYR A 406 -18.45 0.02 3.50
N SER A 407 -17.46 -0.81 3.84
CA SER A 407 -17.64 -2.24 4.11
C SER A 407 -18.41 -2.98 3.02
N ARG A 408 -18.28 -2.57 1.75
CA ARG A 408 -18.91 -3.25 0.62
C ARG A 408 -18.31 -4.63 0.36
N TYR A 409 -17.00 -4.76 0.57
CA TYR A 409 -16.23 -5.98 0.33
C TYR A 409 -15.87 -6.70 1.64
N THR A 410 -15.91 -8.04 1.60
CA THR A 410 -15.27 -8.86 2.64
C THR A 410 -13.76 -8.85 2.41
N ILE A 411 -13.01 -8.38 3.40
CA ILE A 411 -11.55 -8.27 3.33
C ILE A 411 -10.93 -9.25 4.32
N GLY A 412 -10.07 -10.11 3.79
CA GLY A 412 -9.14 -10.91 4.56
C GLY A 412 -7.79 -10.21 4.58
N ILE A 413 -7.06 -10.33 5.68
CA ILE A 413 -5.70 -9.84 5.82
C ILE A 413 -4.74 -10.98 6.13
N LYS A 414 -3.58 -10.93 5.51
CA LYS A 414 -2.50 -11.87 5.73
C LYS A 414 -1.94 -11.74 7.14
N THR A 415 -1.61 -12.87 7.75
CA THR A 415 -0.82 -12.88 8.99
C THR A 415 0.52 -12.17 8.79
N LYS A 416 1.00 -11.44 9.80
CA LYS A 416 2.30 -10.75 9.74
C LYS A 416 3.46 -11.74 9.53
N GLY A 417 4.46 -11.36 8.73
CA GLY A 417 5.72 -12.11 8.60
C GLY A 417 5.65 -13.43 7.82
N ILE A 418 4.54 -13.72 7.15
CA ILE A 418 4.41 -14.90 6.28
C ILE A 418 4.30 -14.52 4.81
N ASN A 419 4.75 -15.42 3.94
CA ASN A 419 4.50 -15.34 2.51
C ASN A 419 3.42 -16.36 2.14
N ILE A 420 2.33 -15.90 1.54
CA ILE A 420 1.25 -16.76 1.03
C ILE A 420 1.41 -16.93 -0.47
N GLU A 421 1.33 -18.17 -0.92
CA GLU A 421 1.18 -18.53 -2.34
C GLU A 421 -0.29 -18.45 -2.75
N VAL A 422 -0.55 -17.78 -3.85
CA VAL A 422 -1.88 -17.73 -4.48
C VAL A 422 -1.90 -18.75 -5.59
N HIS A 423 -2.79 -19.72 -5.48
CA HIS A 423 -2.89 -20.85 -6.40
C HIS A 423 -4.04 -20.66 -7.40
N ARG A 424 -3.93 -21.31 -8.56
CA ARG A 424 -4.97 -21.29 -9.60
C ARG A 424 -6.26 -21.98 -9.16
N ASP A 425 -6.13 -23.08 -8.44
CA ASP A 425 -7.20 -23.95 -7.92
C ASP A 425 -6.95 -24.23 -6.43
N PRO A 426 -7.95 -24.67 -5.63
CA PRO A 426 -7.80 -24.90 -4.19
C PRO A 426 -7.03 -26.22 -3.88
N THR A 427 -5.90 -26.43 -4.53
CA THR A 427 -4.96 -27.54 -4.32
C THR A 427 -3.54 -27.04 -4.44
N LEU A 428 -2.67 -27.55 -3.56
CA LEU A 428 -1.23 -27.26 -3.54
C LEU A 428 -0.51 -27.75 -4.80
N SER A 429 -1.13 -28.68 -5.55
CA SER A 429 -0.58 -29.20 -6.80
C SER A 429 -0.87 -28.33 -8.02
N SER A 430 -1.74 -27.33 -7.88
CA SER A 430 -2.07 -26.42 -8.98
C SER A 430 -0.99 -25.34 -9.14
N THR A 431 -1.01 -24.67 -10.29
CA THR A 431 -0.10 -23.57 -10.59
C THR A 431 -0.17 -22.47 -9.53
N THR A 432 0.97 -22.12 -8.94
CA THR A 432 1.12 -20.89 -8.16
C THR A 432 1.12 -19.69 -9.13
N LEU A 433 0.12 -18.83 -9.00
CA LEU A 433 -0.06 -17.63 -9.82
C LEU A 433 0.91 -16.53 -9.41
N TYR A 434 0.98 -16.24 -8.11
CA TYR A 434 1.84 -15.23 -7.51
C TYR A 434 1.96 -15.45 -6.00
N GLN A 435 2.75 -14.61 -5.34
CA GLN A 435 2.96 -14.66 -3.90
C GLN A 435 2.81 -13.26 -3.28
N SER A 436 2.35 -13.21 -2.03
CA SER A 436 2.13 -11.96 -1.29
C SER A 436 3.42 -11.23 -0.84
N GLY A 437 4.58 -11.89 -0.97
CA GLY A 437 5.87 -11.36 -0.55
C GLY A 437 5.99 -11.09 0.97
N SER A 438 6.90 -10.18 1.32
CA SER A 438 7.26 -9.83 2.71
C SER A 438 6.40 -8.71 3.31
N ALA A 439 5.46 -8.13 2.57
CA ALA A 439 4.61 -7.05 3.06
C ALA A 439 3.77 -7.53 4.26
N ASP A 440 3.75 -6.73 5.33
CA ASP A 440 2.89 -6.99 6.48
C ASP A 440 1.43 -6.66 6.14
N TYR A 441 0.46 -7.21 6.87
CA TYR A 441 -0.96 -6.81 6.76
C TYR A 441 -1.50 -6.68 5.32
N TYR A 442 -1.05 -7.57 4.43
CA TYR A 442 -1.48 -7.59 3.03
C TYR A 442 -2.98 -7.94 2.93
N PRO A 443 -3.85 -7.07 2.41
CA PRO A 443 -5.28 -7.32 2.29
C PRO A 443 -5.66 -8.01 0.98
N MET A 444 -6.72 -8.82 1.02
CA MET A 444 -7.29 -9.54 -0.11
C MET A 444 -8.82 -9.48 -0.06
N ILE A 445 -9.44 -9.27 -1.22
CA ILE A 445 -10.90 -9.39 -1.34
C ILE A 445 -11.27 -10.87 -1.38
N LEU A 446 -12.09 -11.31 -0.42
CA LEU A 446 -12.60 -12.67 -0.36
C LEU A 446 -13.90 -12.76 -1.16
N LEU A 447 -13.90 -13.57 -2.21
CA LEU A 447 -15.05 -13.75 -3.12
C LEU A 447 -15.96 -14.89 -2.66
N ALA A 448 -15.38 -15.99 -2.16
CA ALA A 448 -16.11 -17.16 -1.67
C ALA A 448 -15.21 -18.06 -0.82
N GLU A 449 -15.83 -18.95 -0.05
CA GLU A 449 -15.16 -20.08 0.61
C GLU A 449 -15.35 -21.38 -0.19
N THR A 450 -14.35 -22.26 -0.18
CA THR A 450 -14.40 -23.59 -0.79
C THR A 450 -13.58 -24.59 0.01
N GLN A 451 -13.82 -25.88 -0.21
CA GLN A 451 -12.94 -26.93 0.27
C GLN A 451 -11.77 -27.16 -0.70
N GLY A 452 -10.63 -27.56 -0.15
CA GLY A 452 -9.41 -27.86 -0.90
C GLY A 452 -8.47 -28.78 -0.12
N ASP A 453 -7.19 -28.79 -0.53
CA ASP A 453 -6.16 -29.56 0.15
C ASP A 453 -6.02 -29.14 1.62
N ASN A 454 -5.67 -30.09 2.48
CA ASN A 454 -5.41 -29.82 3.88
C ASN A 454 -4.05 -29.14 4.07
N VAL A 455 -4.06 -27.94 4.66
CA VAL A 455 -2.85 -27.20 5.07
C VAL A 455 -2.91 -27.03 6.58
N SER A 456 -1.96 -27.62 7.30
CA SER A 456 -1.88 -27.53 8.77
C SER A 456 -3.18 -27.90 9.50
N GLY A 457 -3.89 -28.92 9.01
CA GLY A 457 -5.18 -29.35 9.58
C GLY A 457 -6.40 -28.60 9.04
N ASN A 458 -6.22 -27.56 8.21
CA ASN A 458 -7.30 -26.77 7.65
C ASN A 458 -7.52 -27.04 6.16
N ASN A 459 -8.71 -27.47 5.77
CA ASN A 459 -9.11 -27.72 4.38
C ASN A 459 -9.98 -26.60 3.78
N ILE A 460 -10.14 -25.49 4.48
CA ILE A 460 -10.88 -24.32 4.02
C ILE A 460 -9.96 -23.44 3.18
N TRP A 461 -10.43 -23.06 2.00
CA TRP A 461 -9.75 -22.16 1.07
C TRP A 461 -10.66 -20.99 0.72
N TYR A 462 -10.08 -19.83 0.50
CA TYR A 462 -10.78 -18.68 -0.03
C TYR A 462 -10.49 -18.52 -1.52
N LYS A 463 -11.54 -18.33 -2.32
CA LYS A 463 -11.44 -17.72 -3.64
C LYS A 463 -11.21 -16.23 -3.44
N ILE A 464 -10.15 -15.67 -4.00
CA ILE A 464 -9.79 -14.25 -3.86
C ILE A 464 -9.73 -13.56 -5.22
N GLN A 465 -9.99 -12.25 -5.22
CA GLN A 465 -9.66 -11.43 -6.38
C GLN A 465 -8.13 -11.34 -6.52
N SER A 466 -7.60 -11.60 -7.72
CA SER A 466 -6.15 -11.62 -7.98
C SER A 466 -5.60 -10.20 -8.10
N ASP A 467 -4.43 -9.93 -7.52
CA ASP A 467 -3.73 -8.65 -7.73
C ASP A 467 -3.24 -8.46 -9.17
N PRO A 468 -2.43 -9.37 -9.75
CA PRO A 468 -1.97 -9.21 -11.12
C PRO A 468 -3.07 -9.48 -12.14
N THR A 469 -2.86 -8.93 -13.34
CA THR A 469 -3.50 -9.38 -14.59
C THR A 469 -3.00 -10.77 -14.95
N LEU A 470 -3.91 -11.65 -15.36
CA LEU A 470 -3.60 -13.05 -15.69
C LEU A 470 -3.91 -13.35 -17.16
N ASP A 471 -3.38 -14.45 -17.69
CA ASP A 471 -3.86 -14.95 -18.97
C ASP A 471 -5.29 -15.52 -18.85
N ALA A 472 -5.97 -15.72 -19.98
CA ALA A 472 -7.33 -16.23 -20.01
C ALA A 472 -7.50 -17.59 -19.30
N SER A 473 -6.43 -18.40 -19.24
CA SER A 473 -6.43 -19.71 -18.60
C SER A 473 -6.11 -19.68 -17.11
N ARG A 474 -5.75 -18.50 -16.56
CA ARG A 474 -5.22 -18.29 -15.21
C ARG A 474 -4.00 -19.17 -14.97
N SER A 475 -3.04 -19.16 -15.90
CA SER A 475 -1.82 -19.97 -15.80
C SER A 475 -0.54 -19.18 -15.55
N GLN A 476 -0.56 -17.87 -15.83
CA GLN A 476 0.57 -16.97 -15.59
C GLN A 476 0.09 -15.51 -15.51
N ILE A 477 0.96 -14.66 -14.95
CA ILE A 477 0.82 -13.20 -14.98
C ILE A 477 1.04 -12.69 -16.41
N VAL A 478 0.28 -11.68 -16.82
CA VAL A 478 0.47 -10.97 -18.08
C VAL A 478 0.87 -9.53 -17.78
N GLN A 479 2.09 -9.15 -18.13
CA GLN A 479 2.61 -7.80 -17.91
C GLN A 479 2.23 -6.83 -19.04
N ASP A 480 2.32 -5.53 -18.76
CA ASP A 480 2.27 -4.42 -19.73
C ASP A 480 0.98 -4.33 -20.58
N GLN A 481 -0.12 -4.96 -20.13
CA GLN A 481 -1.46 -4.80 -20.74
C GLN A 481 -2.36 -3.88 -19.91
N GLY A 482 -2.30 -4.03 -18.58
CA GLY A 482 -3.08 -3.29 -17.60
C GLY A 482 -4.57 -3.65 -17.54
N GLU A 483 -5.17 -4.12 -18.64
CA GLU A 483 -6.59 -4.47 -18.75
C GLU A 483 -6.95 -5.61 -17.80
N TYR A 484 -8.04 -5.44 -17.04
CA TYR A 484 -8.36 -6.33 -15.92
C TYR A 484 -9.76 -6.95 -16.04
N ASP A 485 -9.82 -8.28 -16.09
CA ASP A 485 -11.07 -9.03 -16.10
C ASP A 485 -11.47 -9.45 -14.68
N PHE A 486 -12.37 -8.69 -14.05
CA PHE A 486 -12.88 -9.00 -12.70
C PHE A 486 -13.53 -10.39 -12.59
N ASN A 487 -14.13 -10.91 -13.66
CA ASN A 487 -14.83 -12.19 -13.62
C ASN A 487 -13.86 -13.37 -13.71
N ASN A 488 -12.72 -13.17 -14.37
CA ASN A 488 -11.75 -14.22 -14.61
C ASN A 488 -10.52 -14.12 -13.71
N PHE A 489 -10.07 -12.95 -13.27
CA PHE A 489 -8.80 -12.81 -12.56
C PHE A 489 -8.95 -13.06 -11.06
N TYR A 490 -9.00 -14.34 -10.69
CA TYR A 490 -9.08 -14.80 -9.31
C TYR A 490 -8.13 -15.98 -9.05
N GLY A 491 -7.76 -16.15 -7.79
CA GLY A 491 -6.96 -17.27 -7.29
C GLY A 491 -7.53 -17.85 -6.01
N TYR A 492 -6.80 -18.78 -5.41
CA TYR A 492 -7.17 -19.46 -4.18
C TYR A 492 -6.02 -19.48 -3.17
N ILE A 493 -6.37 -19.29 -1.90
CA ILE A 493 -5.46 -19.37 -0.77
C ILE A 493 -6.08 -20.23 0.31
N ASN A 494 -5.27 -20.97 1.08
CA ASN A 494 -5.77 -21.65 2.26
C ASN A 494 -6.04 -20.62 3.38
N SER A 495 -7.15 -20.77 4.11
CA SER A 495 -7.59 -19.79 5.11
C SER A 495 -6.77 -19.80 6.41
N HIS A 496 -5.91 -20.81 6.64
CA HIS A 496 -5.14 -20.98 7.89
C HIS A 496 -4.31 -19.74 8.27
N ASN A 497 -3.86 -18.99 7.26
CA ASN A 497 -2.91 -17.90 7.38
C ASN A 497 -3.55 -16.50 7.20
N MET A 498 -4.88 -16.43 7.22
CA MET A 498 -5.66 -15.23 6.93
C MET A 498 -6.63 -14.92 8.06
N PHE A 499 -6.76 -13.64 8.41
CA PHE A 499 -7.81 -13.15 9.31
C PHE A 499 -8.82 -12.35 8.53
N LYS A 500 -10.12 -12.65 8.68
CA LYS A 500 -11.16 -11.79 8.13
C LYS A 500 -11.27 -10.54 9.00
N ILE A 501 -11.00 -9.37 8.43
CA ILE A 501 -11.00 -8.09 9.17
C ILE A 501 -12.26 -7.26 8.91
N ILE A 502 -12.91 -7.46 7.76
CA ILE A 502 -14.11 -6.73 7.38
C ILE A 502 -15.09 -7.72 6.74
N GLN A 503 -16.33 -7.70 7.19
CA GLN A 503 -17.42 -8.45 6.59
C GLN A 503 -18.17 -7.52 5.63
N GLY A 504 -18.23 -7.90 4.36
CA GLY A 504 -18.86 -7.11 3.30
C GLY A 504 -20.37 -7.09 3.40
N SER A 505 -20.98 -5.95 3.09
CA SER A 505 -22.44 -5.77 2.96
C SER A 505 -22.97 -6.33 1.64
N ASN A 506 -22.12 -6.48 0.62
CA ASN A 506 -22.44 -7.16 -0.63
C ASN A 506 -21.71 -8.49 -0.73
N SER A 507 -22.30 -9.54 -0.16
CA SER A 507 -21.86 -10.90 -0.47
C SER A 507 -22.97 -11.84 -0.02
N TRP A 508 -23.64 -12.68 -0.83
CA TRP A 508 -23.14 -13.67 -1.81
C TRP A 508 -21.84 -14.40 -1.41
N PHE A 509 -21.35 -14.22 -0.17
CA PHE A 509 -20.30 -15.02 0.41
C PHE A 509 -20.99 -16.26 0.95
N HIS A 510 -20.99 -17.32 0.16
CA HIS A 510 -21.57 -18.59 0.58
C HIS A 510 -20.62 -19.24 1.60
N ASP A 511 -20.96 -19.10 2.88
CA ASP A 511 -20.33 -19.82 3.98
C ASP A 511 -20.68 -21.31 3.82
N VAL A 512 -19.66 -22.18 3.78
CA VAL A 512 -19.86 -23.61 3.51
C VAL A 512 -20.46 -24.34 4.73
N TYR A 513 -20.55 -23.67 5.88
CA TYR A 513 -21.08 -24.21 7.14
C TYR A 513 -22.48 -23.73 7.48
N THR A 514 -22.92 -22.59 6.93
CA THR A 514 -24.29 -22.12 7.11
C THR A 514 -25.00 -22.25 5.77
N THR A 515 -26.02 -23.11 5.68
CA THR A 515 -26.93 -23.18 4.51
C THR A 515 -27.78 -21.91 4.35
N ASP A 516 -27.41 -20.83 5.03
CA ASP A 516 -28.14 -19.59 5.10
C ASP A 516 -27.49 -18.57 4.16
N TRP A 517 -28.31 -18.08 3.25
CA TRP A 517 -27.99 -16.96 2.38
C TRP A 517 -28.08 -15.68 3.23
N PHE A 518 -26.97 -14.95 3.39
CA PHE A 518 -26.99 -13.58 3.92
C PHE A 518 -27.02 -12.56 2.80
#